data_AF-A0A7S4QGQ4-F1
#
_entry.id   AF-A0A7S4QGQ4-F1
#
_cell.length_a   1.000
_cell.length_b   1.000
_cell.length_c   1.000
_cell.angle_alpha   90.00
_cell.angle_beta   90.00
_cell.angle_gamma   90.00
#
_symmetry.space_group_name_H-M   'P 1'
#
loop_
_entity.id
_entity.type
_entity.pdbx_description
1 polymer ?
#
loop_
_entity_poly.entity_id
_entity_poly.type
_entity_poly.pdbx_seq_one_letter_code
_entity_poly.pdbx_strand_id
1 'polypeptide(L)'
;MHAMYEKYRSASFGRCPHVFCQGQPVLPVGLSDLPRNYTVNVFCPRCHGLFFPKSTRQANIDGAYFGTTFPHLYLMTHPDMIPAKPTQHYVPRVYGFKIHQSSLYFRNHEEGPEHRSESGGRHSRKSKNRQGGGRK
;
A
#
# COMPACT_ATOMS: atom_id res chain seq x y z
N MET A 1 -20.62 14.60 -9.05
CA MET A 1 -19.13 14.57 -9.08
C MET A 1 -18.50 15.96 -9.06
N HIS A 2 -19.07 16.97 -9.74
CA HIS A 2 -18.51 18.33 -9.79
C HIS A 2 -18.16 18.94 -8.41
N ALA A 3 -19.04 18.82 -7.41
CA ALA A 3 -18.73 19.33 -6.06
C ALA A 3 -17.52 18.64 -5.40
N MET A 4 -17.26 17.36 -5.71
CA MET A 4 -16.08 16.66 -5.21
C MET A 4 -14.83 17.02 -5.99
N TYR A 5 -14.98 17.35 -7.28
CA TYR A 5 -13.90 17.87 -8.12
C TYR A 5 -13.34 19.18 -7.55
N GLU A 6 -14.23 20.15 -7.26
CA GLU A 6 -13.83 21.42 -6.66
C GLU A 6 -13.11 21.21 -5.31
N LYS A 7 -13.68 20.37 -4.44
CA LYS A 7 -13.07 20.02 -3.15
C LYS A 7 -11.71 19.32 -3.28
N TYR A 8 -11.54 18.48 -4.29
CA TYR A 8 -10.28 17.81 -4.57
C TYR A 8 -9.22 18.82 -5.05
N ARG A 9 -9.61 19.71 -5.96
CA ARG A 9 -8.76 20.77 -6.51
C ARG A 9 -8.30 21.76 -5.44
N SER A 10 -9.15 22.09 -4.47
CA SER A 10 -8.80 22.90 -3.30
C SER A 10 -8.10 22.12 -2.17
N ALA A 11 -7.84 20.82 -2.36
CA ALA A 11 -7.26 19.93 -1.35
C ALA A 11 -8.04 19.87 -0.02
N SER A 12 -9.37 20.01 -0.06
CA SER A 12 -10.23 20.04 1.12
C SER A 12 -10.32 18.70 1.86
N PHE A 13 -10.02 17.59 1.17
CA PHE A 13 -9.89 16.27 1.80
C PHE A 13 -8.53 16.05 2.48
N GLY A 14 -7.64 17.01 2.38
CA GLY A 14 -6.29 16.96 2.91
C GLY A 14 -5.25 16.60 1.87
N ARG A 15 -4.07 16.23 2.37
CA ARG A 15 -2.88 15.95 1.56
C ARG A 15 -2.17 14.70 2.06
N CYS A 16 -1.53 13.99 1.14
CA CYS A 16 -0.83 12.76 1.43
C CYS A 16 0.26 12.99 2.50
N PRO A 17 0.35 12.12 3.52
CA PRO A 17 1.37 12.24 4.56
C PRO A 17 2.76 11.79 4.09
N HIS A 18 2.88 11.03 2.99
CA HIS A 18 4.20 10.66 2.47
C HIS A 18 4.95 11.88 1.93
N VAL A 19 6.18 12.03 2.42
CA VAL A 19 7.10 13.11 2.03
C VAL A 19 7.31 13.17 0.51
N PHE A 20 7.55 12.03 -0.13
CA PHE A 20 7.78 11.96 -1.58
C PHE A 20 6.54 12.16 -2.45
N CYS A 21 5.34 12.21 -1.85
CA CYS A 21 4.14 12.64 -2.56
C CYS A 21 4.02 14.17 -2.65
N GLN A 22 4.91 14.92 -1.98
CA GLN A 22 4.97 16.39 -2.03
C GLN A 22 3.62 17.05 -1.73
N GLY A 23 2.87 16.48 -0.77
CA GLY A 23 1.56 17.01 -0.39
C GLY A 23 0.47 16.86 -1.45
N GLN A 24 0.52 15.82 -2.30
CA GLN A 24 -0.54 15.47 -3.24
C GLN A 24 -1.93 15.50 -2.56
N PRO A 25 -2.94 16.19 -3.16
CA PRO A 25 -4.32 16.10 -2.71
C PRO A 25 -4.85 14.66 -2.72
N VAL A 26 -5.59 14.29 -1.68
CA VAL A 26 -6.13 12.94 -1.48
C VAL A 26 -7.64 12.91 -1.69
N LEU A 27 -8.20 11.71 -1.85
CA LEU A 27 -9.64 11.47 -1.99
C LEU A 27 -10.15 10.66 -0.79
N PRO A 28 -11.35 10.93 -0.27
CA PRO A 28 -11.93 10.10 0.78
C PRO A 28 -12.27 8.71 0.25
N VAL A 29 -12.23 7.70 1.12
CA VAL A 29 -12.54 6.32 0.78
C VAL A 29 -13.02 5.56 2.01
N GLY A 30 -14.05 4.72 1.83
CA GLY A 30 -14.47 3.73 2.82
C GLY A 30 -13.73 2.41 2.64
N LEU A 31 -13.47 1.68 3.73
CA LEU A 31 -12.98 0.29 3.65
C LEU A 31 -14.12 -0.72 3.52
N SER A 32 -15.36 -0.28 3.72
CA SER A 32 -16.58 -1.07 3.69
C SER A 32 -17.73 -0.18 3.24
N ASP A 33 -18.65 -0.73 2.46
CA ASP A 33 -19.91 -0.06 2.10
C ASP A 33 -21.01 -0.29 3.17
N LEU A 34 -20.75 -1.15 4.16
CA LEU A 34 -21.61 -1.34 5.33
C LEU A 34 -21.34 -0.26 6.40
N PRO A 35 -22.37 0.43 6.91
CA PRO A 35 -22.23 1.44 7.96
C PRO A 35 -21.69 0.88 9.27
N ARG A 36 -21.03 1.74 10.07
CA ARG A 36 -20.48 1.49 11.42
C ARG A 36 -19.37 0.43 11.49
N ASN A 37 -18.79 0.03 10.36
CA ASN A 37 -17.66 -0.89 10.33
C ASN A 37 -16.32 -0.15 10.46
N TYR A 38 -16.09 0.83 9.58
CA TYR A 38 -14.84 1.59 9.53
C TYR A 38 -15.14 3.07 9.29
N THR A 39 -14.30 3.92 9.86
CA THR A 39 -14.33 5.34 9.55
C THR A 39 -13.69 5.62 8.20
N VAL A 40 -13.90 6.83 7.69
CA VAL A 40 -13.34 7.28 6.42
C VAL A 40 -11.82 7.31 6.47
N ASN A 41 -11.19 6.76 5.44
CA ASN A 41 -9.78 6.91 5.15
C ASN A 41 -9.58 7.84 3.96
N VAL A 42 -8.32 8.17 3.66
CA VAL A 42 -7.96 8.94 2.48
C VAL A 42 -7.02 8.15 1.57
N PHE A 43 -7.35 8.13 0.29
CA PHE A 43 -6.58 7.52 -0.78
C PHE A 43 -5.71 8.56 -1.47
N CYS A 44 -4.41 8.27 -1.63
CA CYS A 44 -3.50 9.10 -2.40
C CYS A 44 -3.37 8.58 -3.84
N PRO A 45 -3.77 9.36 -4.86
CA PRO A 45 -3.64 8.93 -6.26
C PRO A 45 -2.18 8.89 -6.75
N ARG A 46 -1.23 9.42 -5.98
CA ARG A 46 0.20 9.44 -6.34
C ARG A 46 0.94 8.18 -5.91
N CYS A 47 0.87 7.82 -4.63
CA CYS A 47 1.50 6.59 -4.12
C CYS A 47 0.55 5.38 -4.07
N HIS A 48 -0.73 5.56 -4.36
CA HIS A 48 -1.79 4.55 -4.24
C HIS A 48 -1.93 3.98 -2.82
N GLY A 49 -1.47 4.73 -1.81
CA GLY A 49 -1.59 4.36 -0.40
C GLY A 49 -2.89 4.86 0.24
N LEU A 50 -3.32 4.15 1.28
CA LEU A 50 -4.42 4.51 2.16
C LEU A 50 -3.86 5.08 3.47
N PHE A 51 -4.44 6.17 3.95
CA PHE A 51 -4.02 6.85 5.17
C PHE A 51 -5.21 7.27 6.02
N PHE A 52 -4.96 7.46 7.31
CA PHE A 52 -5.92 8.08 8.20
C PHE A 52 -6.02 9.58 7.93
N PRO A 53 -7.23 10.18 8.00
CA PRO A 53 -7.39 11.63 7.95
C PRO A 53 -6.64 12.30 9.11
N LYS A 54 -5.97 13.43 8.84
CA LYS A 54 -5.23 14.17 9.88
C LYS A 54 -6.15 14.82 10.92
N SER A 55 -7.35 15.21 10.52
CA SER A 55 -8.31 15.87 11.41
C SER A 55 -9.13 14.81 12.16
N THR A 56 -9.11 14.87 13.49
CA THR A 56 -9.94 14.00 14.36
C THR A 56 -11.42 14.11 14.01
N ARG A 57 -11.90 15.30 13.64
CA ARG A 57 -13.28 15.50 13.20
C ARG A 57 -13.61 14.67 11.96
N GLN A 58 -12.72 14.64 10.98
CA GLN A 58 -12.90 13.85 9.76
C GLN A 58 -12.75 12.34 10.05
N ALA A 59 -11.83 11.97 10.94
CA ALA A 59 -11.56 10.59 11.32
C ALA A 59 -12.75 9.90 12.03
N ASN A 60 -13.73 10.65 12.53
CA ASN A 60 -14.94 10.11 13.16
C ASN A 60 -16.12 9.94 12.18
N ILE A 61 -15.95 10.29 10.91
CA ILE A 61 -17.01 10.13 9.89
C ILE A 61 -17.01 8.68 9.39
N ASP A 62 -18.20 8.09 9.22
CA ASP A 62 -18.35 6.75 8.66
C ASP A 62 -17.85 6.69 7.20
N GLY A 63 -16.98 5.71 6.91
CA GLY A 63 -16.41 5.52 5.58
C GLY A 63 -17.44 5.07 4.54
N ALA A 64 -18.51 4.39 4.97
CA ALA A 64 -19.57 3.91 4.09
C ALA A 64 -20.30 5.04 3.35
N TYR A 65 -20.28 6.28 3.88
CA TYR A 65 -20.88 7.44 3.21
C TYR A 65 -20.14 7.87 1.94
N PHE A 66 -18.87 7.50 1.82
CA PHE A 66 -18.08 7.72 0.61
C PHE A 66 -18.03 6.47 -0.27
N GLY A 67 -18.07 5.30 0.37
CA GLY A 67 -17.99 4.01 -0.28
C GLY A 67 -16.56 3.61 -0.66
N THR A 68 -16.41 2.35 -1.03
CA THR A 68 -15.13 1.73 -1.36
C THR A 68 -14.60 2.11 -2.74
N THR A 69 -15.49 2.49 -3.66
CA THR A 69 -15.18 2.68 -5.09
C THR A 69 -14.97 4.12 -5.51
N PHE A 70 -15.40 5.09 -4.70
CA PHE A 70 -15.39 6.51 -5.04
C PHE A 70 -14.05 7.03 -5.60
N PRO A 71 -12.88 6.86 -4.94
CA PRO A 71 -11.64 7.42 -5.45
C PRO A 71 -11.26 6.82 -6.82
N HIS A 72 -11.57 5.55 -7.06
CA HIS A 72 -11.26 4.86 -8.30
C HIS A 72 -12.15 5.34 -9.45
N LEU A 73 -13.45 5.45 -9.21
CA LEU A 73 -14.41 6.02 -10.17
C LEU A 73 -14.09 7.49 -10.48
N TYR A 74 -13.66 8.26 -9.48
CA TYR A 74 -13.24 9.64 -9.67
C TYR A 74 -12.05 9.78 -10.62
N LEU A 75 -11.02 8.93 -10.48
CA LEU A 75 -9.84 8.98 -11.35
C LEU A 75 -10.12 8.45 -12.76
N MET A 76 -11.01 7.46 -12.91
CA MET A 76 -11.45 7.00 -14.23
C MET A 76 -12.25 8.07 -14.99
N THR A 77 -12.97 8.94 -14.27
CA THR A 77 -13.76 10.04 -14.88
C THR A 77 -12.95 11.31 -15.12
N HIS A 78 -11.83 11.51 -14.40
CA HIS A 78 -10.93 12.66 -14.55
C HIS A 78 -9.47 12.18 -14.69
N PRO A 79 -9.09 11.59 -15.84
CA PRO A 79 -7.74 11.03 -16.03
C PRO A 79 -6.63 12.08 -15.94
N ASP A 80 -6.95 13.34 -16.22
CA ASP A 80 -6.08 14.52 -16.08
C ASP A 80 -5.63 14.76 -14.62
N MET A 81 -6.36 14.24 -13.65
CA MET A 81 -6.06 14.39 -12.23
C MET A 81 -5.17 13.25 -11.68
N ILE A 82 -4.76 12.29 -12.51
CA ILE A 82 -3.88 11.18 -12.12
C ILE A 82 -2.42 11.67 -12.14
N PRO A 83 -1.75 11.83 -10.99
CA PRO A 83 -0.37 12.30 -10.95
C PRO A 83 0.63 11.18 -11.28
N ALA A 84 1.81 11.57 -11.74
CA ALA A 84 2.93 10.63 -11.89
C ALA A 84 3.37 10.06 -10.52
N LYS A 85 3.67 8.76 -10.50
CA LYS A 85 4.16 8.07 -9.30
C LYS A 85 5.43 8.76 -8.74
N PRO A 86 5.66 8.73 -7.41
CA PRO A 86 6.90 9.25 -6.84
C PRO A 86 8.11 8.54 -7.44
N THR A 87 9.12 9.31 -7.86
CA THR A 87 10.38 8.77 -8.37
C THR A 87 11.40 8.49 -7.27
N GLN A 88 11.20 9.10 -6.10
CA GLN A 88 12.10 9.03 -4.96
C GLN A 88 11.49 8.17 -3.85
N HIS A 89 12.35 7.39 -3.20
CA HIS A 89 12.01 6.58 -2.03
C HIS A 89 13.03 6.83 -0.93
N TYR A 90 12.62 6.62 0.33
CA TYR A 90 13.51 6.80 1.47
C TYR A 90 14.61 5.74 1.43
N VAL A 91 15.87 6.17 1.56
CA VAL A 91 17.02 5.27 1.66
C VAL A 91 17.55 5.34 3.10
N PRO A 92 17.30 4.31 3.92
CA PRO A 92 17.75 4.31 5.31
C PRO A 92 19.28 4.27 5.39
N ARG A 93 19.86 5.13 6.23
CA ARG A 93 21.30 5.26 6.44
C ARG A 93 21.64 5.38 7.92
N VAL A 94 22.78 4.79 8.31
CA VAL A 94 23.36 4.89 9.66
C VAL A 94 24.80 5.37 9.49
N TYR A 95 25.16 6.49 10.13
CA TYR A 95 26.45 7.17 9.95
C TYR A 95 26.85 7.41 8.47
N GLY A 96 25.86 7.68 7.61
CA GLY A 96 26.08 7.93 6.17
C GLY A 96 26.08 6.66 5.29
N PHE A 97 26.26 5.48 5.88
CA PHE A 97 26.25 4.21 5.15
C PHE A 97 24.82 3.69 4.96
N LYS A 98 24.53 3.19 3.75
CA LYS A 98 23.25 2.53 3.47
C LYS A 98 23.17 1.23 4.26
N ILE A 99 22.01 0.95 4.83
CA ILE A 99 21.75 -0.36 5.43
C ILE A 99 21.71 -1.40 4.31
N HIS A 100 22.45 -2.49 4.45
CA HIS A 100 22.50 -3.56 3.44
C HIS A 100 21.24 -4.45 3.50
N GLN A 101 20.80 -4.95 2.34
CA GLN A 101 19.57 -5.74 2.20
C GLN A 101 19.58 -7.04 3.03
N SER A 102 20.75 -7.62 3.29
CA SER A 102 20.89 -8.82 4.11
C SER A 102 20.75 -8.58 5.63
N SER A 103 20.72 -7.33 6.07
CA SER A 103 20.61 -7.01 7.50
C SER A 103 19.22 -7.34 8.05
N LEU A 104 19.14 -7.58 9.36
CA LEU A 104 17.87 -7.84 10.05
C LEU A 104 16.83 -6.73 9.85
N TYR A 105 17.27 -5.49 9.59
CA TYR A 105 16.41 -4.35 9.28
C TYR A 105 15.46 -4.64 8.11
N PHE A 106 15.94 -5.33 7.07
CA PHE A 106 15.12 -5.71 5.91
C PHE A 106 14.64 -7.17 5.96
N ARG A 107 15.35 -8.05 6.68
CA ARG A 107 15.06 -9.49 6.71
C ARG A 107 13.72 -9.86 7.35
N ASN A 108 13.13 -8.98 8.17
CA ASN A 108 11.85 -9.22 8.83
C ASN A 108 10.63 -8.72 8.03
N HIS A 109 10.81 -8.29 6.77
CA HIS A 109 9.72 -7.83 5.88
C HIS A 109 9.26 -8.87 4.85
N GLU A 110 9.85 -10.07 4.82
CA GLU A 110 9.33 -11.18 4.03
C GLU A 110 8.37 -11.99 4.90
N GLU A 111 7.07 -11.73 4.79
CA GLU A 111 5.95 -12.71 4.70
C GLU A 111 4.61 -11.93 4.66
N GLY A 112 4.22 -11.48 3.46
CA GLY A 112 2.85 -11.09 3.11
C GLY A 112 2.58 -11.59 1.69
N PRO A 113 1.48 -12.31 1.41
CA PRO A 113 1.36 -13.10 0.19
C PRO A 113 0.95 -12.21 -0.98
N GLU A 114 1.91 -11.80 -1.82
CA GLU A 114 1.59 -11.34 -3.17
C GLU A 114 2.25 -12.22 -4.23
N HIS A 115 1.37 -12.95 -4.91
CA HIS A 115 1.49 -13.45 -6.28
C HIS A 115 2.42 -14.65 -6.54
N ARG A 116 1.86 -15.86 -6.38
CA ARG A 116 2.28 -17.04 -7.15
C ARG A 116 2.28 -16.69 -8.63
N SER A 117 3.46 -16.60 -9.22
CA SER A 117 3.68 -16.81 -10.64
C SER A 117 4.59 -18.03 -10.78
N GLU A 118 4.12 -18.99 -11.57
CA GLU A 118 4.76 -20.27 -11.83
C GLU A 118 6.04 -20.09 -12.64
N SER A 119 7.10 -20.83 -12.27
CA SER A 119 8.07 -21.33 -13.25
C SER A 119 8.85 -22.51 -12.68
N GLY A 120 8.90 -23.59 -13.47
CA GLY A 120 9.28 -24.95 -13.09
C GLY A 120 10.76 -25.17 -12.74
N GLY A 121 10.99 -26.30 -12.07
CA GLY A 121 12.33 -26.81 -11.76
C GLY A 121 12.31 -28.07 -10.90
N ARG A 122 11.79 -29.19 -11.43
CA ARG A 122 11.93 -30.51 -10.78
C ARG A 122 13.42 -30.87 -10.74
N HIS A 123 14.03 -30.86 -9.56
CA HIS A 123 15.28 -31.56 -9.30
C HIS A 123 15.01 -32.75 -8.37
N SER A 124 15.09 -33.94 -8.96
CA SER A 124 15.00 -35.23 -8.31
C SER A 124 16.13 -35.40 -7.29
N ARG A 125 15.81 -35.47 -6.00
CA ARG A 125 16.77 -35.86 -4.96
C ARG A 125 16.83 -37.38 -4.87
N LYS A 126 17.95 -37.92 -5.33
CA LYS A 126 18.37 -39.33 -5.26
C LYS A 126 18.57 -39.74 -3.80
N SER A 127 17.69 -40.60 -3.26
CA SER A 127 17.83 -41.19 -1.92
C SER A 127 19.03 -42.14 -1.87
N LYS A 128 20.01 -41.84 -1.01
CA LYS A 128 21.08 -42.79 -0.63
C LYS A 128 20.58 -43.63 0.55
N ASN A 129 20.36 -44.91 0.27
CA ASN A 129 19.99 -45.94 1.25
C ASN A 129 21.22 -46.32 2.10
N ARG A 130 21.16 -46.15 3.42
CA ARG A 130 22.20 -46.61 4.37
C ARG A 130 21.85 -48.04 4.81
N GLN A 131 22.64 -49.01 4.37
CA GLN A 131 22.61 -50.39 4.85
C GLN A 131 23.14 -50.44 6.30
N GLY A 132 22.29 -50.93 7.22
CA GLY A 132 22.67 -51.32 8.57
C GLY A 132 23.34 -52.70 8.55
N GLY A 133 24.46 -52.81 9.24
CA GLY A 133 25.23 -54.03 9.39
C GLY A 133 24.62 -55.00 10.41
N GLY A 134 24.74 -56.29 10.10
CA GLY A 134 24.51 -57.40 11.02
C GLY A 134 25.40 -58.57 10.61
N ARG A 135 26.50 -58.77 11.34
CA ARG A 135 27.34 -59.98 11.28
C ARG A 135 28.01 -60.18 12.64
N LYS A 136 27.42 -61.02 13.48
CA LYS A 136 27.96 -62.30 13.97
C LYS A 136 27.18 -62.73 15.20
#